data_AF-A0A8H4ISL1-F1
#
_entry.id   AF-A0A8H4ISL1-F1
#
_cell.length_a   1.000
_cell.length_b   1.000
_cell.length_c   1.000
_cell.angle_alpha   90.00
_cell.angle_beta   90.00
_cell.angle_gamma   90.00
#
_symmetry.space_group_name_H-M   'P 1'
#
loop_
_entity.id
_entity.type
_entity.pdbx_description
1 polymer ?
#
loop_
_entity_poly.entity_id
_entity_poly.type
_entity_poly.pdbx_seq_one_letter_code
_entity_poly.pdbx_strand_id
1 'polypeptide(L)'
;MGDHPRTSLAPKTEPNCADKTQLPELTASEYRQYDRCAVRMNMFHNMFRRSWTVMHEAYTADKRPAGMTLHRFLRFGLGFCQHLEGHHGLEESMIFPFLARKMPAFRKELELLTQHKQIHAGLHDLQAYLYKSPETAHGTFACRR
;
A
#
# COMPACT_ATOMS: atom_id res chain seq x y z
N MET A 1 24.81 -16.80 57.96
CA MET A 1 25.63 -17.29 56.83
C MET A 1 25.08 -18.66 56.48
N GLY A 2 24.21 -18.73 55.48
CA GLY A 2 23.59 -19.96 55.03
C GLY A 2 23.61 -19.98 53.50
N ASP A 3 24.27 -20.98 52.95
CA ASP A 3 24.39 -21.22 51.51
C ASP A 3 23.02 -21.52 50.90
N HIS A 4 22.63 -20.73 49.91
CA HIS A 4 21.50 -21.05 49.03
C HIS A 4 22.02 -21.82 47.81
N PRO A 5 21.49 -23.02 47.50
CA PRO A 5 21.89 -23.76 46.32
C PRO A 5 21.36 -23.11 45.04
N ARG A 6 22.28 -22.82 44.12
CA ARG A 6 22.01 -22.33 42.77
C ARG A 6 21.30 -23.42 41.96
N THR A 7 19.99 -23.26 41.77
CA THR A 7 19.20 -24.15 40.91
C THR A 7 19.61 -23.93 39.45
N SER A 8 20.25 -24.93 38.85
CA SER A 8 20.58 -24.97 37.42
C SER A 8 19.27 -25.22 36.64
N LEU A 9 18.79 -24.22 35.90
CA LEU A 9 17.71 -24.45 34.93
C LEU A 9 18.29 -25.20 33.73
N ALA A 10 17.83 -26.44 33.54
CA ALA A 10 18.01 -27.17 32.30
C ALA A 10 17.35 -26.40 31.13
N PRO A 11 17.94 -26.43 29.92
CA PRO A 11 17.33 -25.79 28.76
C PRO A 11 16.05 -26.52 28.37
N LYS A 12 14.94 -25.77 28.29
CA LYS A 12 13.67 -26.26 27.77
C LYS A 12 13.83 -26.58 26.28
N THR A 13 13.60 -27.82 25.91
CA THR A 13 13.45 -28.26 24.52
C THR A 13 12.16 -27.67 23.96
N GLU A 14 12.30 -26.67 23.08
CA GLU A 14 11.20 -26.16 22.27
C GLU A 14 10.72 -27.25 21.28
N PRO A 15 9.41 -27.34 21.00
CA PRO A 15 8.85 -28.38 20.16
C PRO A 15 9.29 -28.21 18.69
N ASN A 16 9.77 -29.31 18.12
CA ASN A 16 10.17 -29.45 16.73
C ASN A 16 8.99 -29.15 15.78
N CYS A 17 9.02 -27.98 15.14
CA CYS A 17 8.13 -27.65 14.01
C CYS A 17 8.64 -28.36 12.75
N ALA A 18 8.43 -29.67 12.71
CA ALA A 18 8.66 -30.46 11.52
C ALA A 18 7.62 -30.13 10.45
N ASP A 19 8.13 -30.00 9.22
CA ASP A 19 7.45 -29.83 7.95
C ASP A 19 6.98 -28.42 7.55
N LYS A 20 7.95 -27.49 7.49
CA LYS A 20 7.94 -26.48 6.42
C LYS A 20 8.73 -27.08 5.28
N THR A 21 8.07 -27.53 4.20
CA THR A 21 8.75 -27.77 2.92
C THR A 21 9.59 -26.53 2.61
N GLN A 22 10.90 -26.60 2.79
CA GLN A 22 11.79 -25.45 2.61
C GLN A 22 11.69 -25.04 1.15
N LEU A 23 11.14 -23.85 0.91
CA LEU A 23 11.20 -23.26 -0.42
C LEU A 23 12.68 -23.20 -0.83
N PRO A 24 13.02 -23.53 -2.09
CA PRO A 24 14.39 -23.41 -2.55
C PRO A 24 14.89 -21.99 -2.28
N GLU A 25 16.09 -21.89 -1.71
CA GLU A 25 16.69 -20.58 -1.41
C GLU A 25 16.89 -19.80 -2.71
N LEU A 26 16.57 -18.50 -2.67
CA LEU A 26 16.79 -17.60 -3.80
C LEU A 26 18.28 -17.52 -4.10
N THR A 27 18.65 -17.58 -5.38
CA THR A 27 20.01 -17.23 -5.78
C THR A 27 20.30 -15.77 -5.41
N ALA A 28 21.57 -15.41 -5.24
CA ALA A 28 21.96 -14.03 -4.95
C ALA A 28 21.45 -13.03 -6.02
N SER A 29 21.30 -13.47 -7.28
CA SER A 29 20.74 -12.66 -8.35
C SER A 29 19.24 -12.42 -8.18
N GLU A 30 18.49 -13.48 -7.91
CA GLU A 30 17.04 -13.39 -7.65
C GLU A 30 16.76 -12.53 -6.43
N TYR A 31 17.51 -12.73 -5.34
CA TYR A 31 17.38 -11.91 -4.13
C TYR A 31 17.51 -10.42 -4.45
N ARG A 32 18.56 -10.02 -5.18
CA ARG A 32 18.76 -8.61 -5.57
C ARG A 32 17.63 -8.06 -6.45
N GLN A 33 17.02 -8.90 -7.29
CA GLN A 33 15.90 -8.50 -8.13
C GLN A 33 14.65 -8.24 -7.29
N TYR A 34 14.27 -9.18 -6.43
CA TYR A 34 13.11 -9.04 -5.55
C TYR A 34 13.29 -7.89 -4.55
N ASP A 35 14.48 -7.73 -3.98
CA ASP A 35 14.80 -6.64 -3.07
C ASP A 35 14.62 -5.27 -3.73
N ARG A 36 15.11 -5.09 -4.97
CA ARG A 36 14.90 -3.85 -5.74
C ARG A 36 13.42 -3.58 -5.97
N CYS A 37 12.64 -4.61 -6.29
CA CYS A 37 11.18 -4.49 -6.45
C CYS A 37 10.52 -4.08 -5.13
N ALA A 38 10.90 -4.69 -4.00
CA ALA A 38 10.36 -4.39 -2.69
C ALA A 38 10.68 -2.95 -2.24
N VAL A 39 11.92 -2.47 -2.46
CA VAL A 39 12.31 -1.09 -2.18
C VAL A 39 11.47 -0.11 -3.00
N ARG A 40 11.27 -0.38 -4.30
CA ARG A 40 10.43 0.45 -5.16
C ARG A 40 8.96 0.41 -4.73
N MET A 41 8.46 -0.75 -4.33
CA MET A 41 7.10 -0.91 -3.83
C MET A 41 6.87 -0.06 -2.57
N ASN A 42 7.79 -0.13 -1.61
CA ASN A 42 7.74 0.67 -0.40
C ASN A 42 7.80 2.18 -0.70
N MET A 43 8.57 2.61 -1.70
CA MET A 43 8.57 4.01 -2.14
C MET A 43 7.18 4.48 -2.60
N PHE A 44 6.51 3.72 -3.47
CA PHE A 44 5.16 4.06 -3.93
C PHE A 44 4.15 4.05 -2.79
N HIS A 45 4.15 3.00 -1.97
CA HIS A 45 3.26 2.89 -0.81
C HIS A 45 3.45 4.05 0.18
N ASN A 46 4.68 4.51 0.41
CA ASN A 46 4.94 5.67 1.25
C ASN A 46 4.46 6.99 0.62
N MET A 47 4.52 7.14 -0.70
CA MET A 47 3.92 8.28 -1.38
C MET A 47 2.40 8.31 -1.21
N PHE A 48 1.73 7.16 -1.30
CA PHE A 48 0.29 7.07 -1.06
C PHE A 48 -0.08 7.36 0.38
N ARG A 49 0.65 6.81 1.36
CA ARG A 49 0.44 7.12 2.78
C ARG A 49 0.55 8.61 3.05
N ARG A 50 1.61 9.27 2.56
CA ARG A 50 1.78 10.73 2.71
C ARG A 50 0.62 11.50 2.09
N SER A 51 0.18 11.10 0.90
CA SER A 51 -0.93 11.77 0.21
C SER A 51 -2.25 11.61 0.94
N TRP A 52 -2.54 10.41 1.43
CA TRP A 52 -3.69 10.14 2.28
C TRP A 52 -3.65 10.97 3.57
N THR A 53 -2.51 10.98 4.27
CA THR A 53 -2.32 11.78 5.50
C THR A 53 -2.64 13.25 5.26
N VAL A 54 -2.15 13.86 4.18
CA VAL A 54 -2.46 15.26 3.86
C VAL A 54 -3.96 15.52 3.70
N MET A 55 -4.69 14.63 3.02
CA MET A 55 -6.14 14.79 2.85
C MET A 55 -6.91 14.52 4.13
N HIS A 56 -6.51 13.49 4.87
CA HIS A 56 -7.14 13.09 6.12
C HIS A 56 -6.96 14.16 7.20
N GLU A 57 -5.76 14.70 7.37
CA GLU A 57 -5.48 15.80 8.30
C GLU A 57 -6.27 17.06 7.93
N ALA A 58 -6.39 17.37 6.64
CA ALA A 58 -7.17 18.51 6.20
C ALA A 58 -8.67 18.36 6.53
N TYR A 59 -9.20 17.13 6.44
CA TYR A 59 -10.55 16.80 6.86
C TYR A 59 -10.71 16.87 8.39
N THR A 60 -9.83 16.23 9.16
CA THR A 60 -9.97 16.18 10.62
C THR A 60 -9.74 17.53 11.29
N ALA A 61 -8.94 18.40 10.68
CA ALA A 61 -8.69 19.75 11.17
C ALA A 61 -9.67 20.80 10.61
N ASP A 62 -10.61 20.40 9.73
CA ASP A 62 -11.47 21.29 8.94
C ASP A 62 -10.69 22.46 8.30
N LYS A 63 -9.50 22.16 7.79
CA LYS A 63 -8.55 23.16 7.33
C LYS A 63 -7.63 22.62 6.24
N ARG A 64 -7.63 23.28 5.08
CA ARG A 64 -6.70 22.94 3.99
C ARG A 64 -5.23 23.18 4.39
N PRO A 65 -4.28 22.43 3.79
CA PRO A 65 -2.86 22.68 3.96
C PRO A 65 -2.49 24.14 3.66
N ALA A 66 -1.57 24.71 4.44
CA ALA A 66 -1.13 26.08 4.27
C ALA A 66 -0.57 26.30 2.85
N GLY A 67 -0.94 27.42 2.22
CA GLY A 67 -0.52 27.74 0.86
C GLY A 67 -1.21 26.91 -0.25
N MET A 68 -2.21 26.09 0.08
CA MET A 68 -2.97 25.33 -0.91
C MET A 68 -4.35 25.96 -1.16
N THR A 69 -4.57 26.41 -2.40
CA THR A 69 -5.90 26.83 -2.85
C THR A 69 -6.85 25.63 -2.89
N LEU A 70 -8.16 25.89 -2.86
CA LEU A 70 -9.16 24.82 -2.97
C LEU A 70 -8.95 24.01 -4.26
N HIS A 71 -8.82 24.70 -5.40
CA HIS A 71 -8.53 24.07 -6.69
C HIS A 71 -7.31 23.12 -6.63
N ARG A 72 -6.19 23.58 -6.05
CA ARG A 72 -4.97 22.76 -5.95
C ARG A 72 -5.18 21.55 -5.03
N PHE A 73 -5.91 21.70 -3.93
CA PHE A 73 -6.22 20.62 -3.01
C PHE A 73 -7.10 19.55 -3.65
N LEU A 74 -8.11 19.95 -4.42
CA LEU A 74 -8.98 19.00 -5.11
C LEU A 74 -8.24 18.26 -6.22
N ARG A 75 -7.40 18.97 -7.00
CA ARG A 75 -6.51 18.33 -7.99
C ARG A 75 -5.51 17.36 -7.35
N PHE A 76 -5.02 17.67 -6.16
CA PHE A 76 -4.15 16.77 -5.40
C PHE A 76 -4.87 15.47 -5.05
N GLY A 77 -6.12 15.54 -4.56
CA GLY A 77 -6.93 14.35 -4.28
C GLY A 77 -7.27 13.52 -5.51
N LEU A 78 -7.60 14.17 -6.64
CA LEU A 78 -7.81 13.48 -7.92
C LEU A 78 -6.54 12.77 -8.40
N GLY A 79 -5.38 13.42 -8.25
CA GLY A 79 -4.09 12.81 -8.54
C GLY A 79 -3.83 11.59 -7.65
N PHE A 80 -4.11 11.66 -6.35
CA PHE A 80 -4.01 10.50 -5.46
C PHE A 80 -4.84 9.32 -5.98
N CYS A 81 -6.12 9.55 -6.33
CA CYS A 81 -6.99 8.51 -6.85
C CYS A 81 -6.41 7.87 -8.12
N GLN A 82 -6.02 8.68 -9.10
CA GLN A 82 -5.48 8.19 -10.37
C GLN A 82 -4.21 7.36 -10.18
N HIS A 83 -3.27 7.81 -9.34
CA HIS A 83 -2.00 7.10 -9.16
C HIS A 83 -2.18 5.80 -8.37
N LEU A 84 -3.03 5.79 -7.33
CA LEU A 84 -3.26 4.59 -6.53
C LEU A 84 -4.05 3.54 -7.32
N GLU A 85 -5.02 3.97 -8.12
CA GLU A 85 -5.76 3.13 -9.06
C GLU A 85 -4.81 2.41 -10.03
N GLY A 86 -3.95 3.17 -10.73
CA GLY A 86 -3.00 2.61 -11.67
C GLY A 86 -1.95 1.70 -11.02
N HIS A 87 -1.53 2.03 -9.80
CA HIS A 87 -0.57 1.23 -9.03
C HIS A 87 -1.13 -0.14 -8.67
N HIS A 88 -2.34 -0.20 -8.09
CA HIS A 88 -3.01 -1.47 -7.77
C HIS A 88 -3.40 -2.24 -9.03
N GLY A 89 -3.85 -1.56 -10.10
CA GLY A 89 -4.15 -2.22 -11.37
C GLY A 89 -2.94 -2.94 -11.98
N LEU A 90 -1.72 -2.38 -11.85
CA LEU A 90 -0.50 -3.06 -12.28
C LEU A 90 -0.11 -4.22 -11.36
N GLU A 91 -0.30 -4.07 -10.05
CA GLU A 91 -0.07 -5.17 -9.11
C GLU A 91 -0.95 -6.38 -9.45
N GLU A 92 -2.24 -6.16 -9.67
CA GLU A 92 -3.22 -7.20 -9.99
C GLU A 92 -2.99 -7.86 -11.35
N SER A 93 -2.75 -7.05 -12.39
CA SER A 93 -2.66 -7.57 -13.76
C SER A 93 -1.31 -8.22 -14.07
N MET A 94 -0.23 -7.82 -13.37
CA MET A 94 1.14 -8.21 -13.74
C MET A 94 1.95 -8.79 -12.58
N ILE A 95 1.96 -8.13 -11.40
CA ILE A 95 2.90 -8.47 -10.33
C ILE A 95 2.42 -9.69 -9.53
N PHE A 96 1.18 -9.71 -9.05
CA PHE A 96 0.65 -10.84 -8.28
C PHE A 96 0.64 -12.14 -9.10
N PRO A 97 0.20 -12.15 -10.38
CA PRO A 97 0.29 -13.35 -11.21
C PRO A 97 1.73 -13.84 -11.40
N PHE A 98 2.69 -12.92 -11.52
CA PHE A 98 4.10 -13.28 -11.62
C PHE A 98 4.62 -13.92 -10.31
N LEU A 99 4.35 -13.30 -9.16
CA LEU A 99 4.77 -13.80 -7.86
C LEU A 99 4.10 -15.14 -7.52
N ALA A 100 2.83 -15.33 -7.87
CA ALA A 100 2.08 -16.56 -7.65
C ALA A 100 2.72 -17.80 -8.30
N ARG A 101 3.51 -17.63 -9.38
CA ARG A 101 4.26 -18.74 -10.02
C ARG A 101 5.38 -19.28 -9.14
N LYS A 102 5.94 -18.47 -8.24
CA LYS A 102 7.13 -18.80 -7.44
C LYS A 102 6.85 -18.82 -5.94
N MET A 103 5.84 -18.09 -5.48
CA MET A 103 5.53 -17.87 -4.07
C MET A 103 4.09 -18.32 -3.78
N PRO A 104 3.90 -19.49 -3.13
CA PRO A 104 2.56 -20.03 -2.88
C PRO A 104 1.63 -19.11 -2.10
N ALA A 105 2.18 -18.20 -1.28
CA ALA A 105 1.41 -17.20 -0.55
C ALA A 105 0.57 -16.30 -1.48
N PHE A 106 1.08 -15.98 -2.67
CA PHE A 106 0.37 -15.20 -3.68
C PHE A 106 -0.66 -16.02 -4.46
N ARG A 107 -0.71 -17.36 -4.30
CA ARG A 107 -1.76 -18.20 -4.92
C ARG A 107 -3.07 -18.18 -4.15
N LYS A 108 -3.03 -17.97 -2.83
CA LYS A 108 -4.23 -17.85 -1.98
C LYS A 108 -4.74 -16.42 -1.94
N GLU A 109 -4.82 -15.82 -3.13
CA GLU A 109 -5.03 -14.43 -3.53
C GLU A 109 -6.26 -13.70 -2.93
N LEU A 110 -7.00 -14.31 -2.00
CA LEU A 110 -8.28 -13.80 -1.52
C LEU A 110 -8.15 -12.51 -0.71
N GLU A 111 -7.20 -12.40 0.22
CA GLU A 111 -7.18 -11.24 1.13
C GLU A 111 -6.68 -9.96 0.44
N LEU A 112 -5.57 -10.03 -0.29
CA LEU A 112 -4.99 -8.88 -1.01
C LEU A 112 -5.94 -8.34 -2.10
N LEU A 113 -6.50 -9.22 -2.94
CA LEU A 113 -7.46 -8.79 -3.97
C LEU A 113 -8.77 -8.28 -3.35
N THR A 114 -9.18 -8.80 -2.20
CA THR A 114 -10.36 -8.27 -1.48
C THR A 114 -10.09 -6.86 -0.97
N GLN A 115 -8.91 -6.61 -0.41
CA GLN A 115 -8.50 -5.26 0.01
C GLN A 115 -8.45 -4.31 -1.19
N HIS A 116 -7.87 -4.73 -2.32
CA HIS A 116 -7.82 -3.89 -3.50
C HIS A 116 -9.21 -3.55 -4.04
N LYS A 117 -10.14 -4.51 -4.10
CA LYS A 117 -11.54 -4.23 -4.50
C LYS A 117 -12.19 -3.15 -3.64
N GLN A 118 -11.96 -3.19 -2.32
CA GLN A 118 -12.46 -2.16 -1.41
C GLN A 118 -11.77 -0.81 -1.67
N ILE A 119 -10.46 -0.82 -1.93
CA ILE A 119 -9.71 0.39 -2.27
C ILE A 119 -10.23 1.00 -3.57
N HIS A 120 -10.36 0.22 -4.65
CA HIS A 120 -10.91 0.65 -5.94
C HIS A 120 -12.30 1.28 -5.79
N ALA A 121 -13.19 0.63 -5.03
CA ALA A 121 -14.51 1.18 -4.74
C ALA A 121 -14.41 2.53 -4.00
N GLY A 122 -13.59 2.62 -2.96
CA GLY A 122 -13.38 3.86 -2.21
C GLY A 122 -12.75 4.98 -3.05
N LEU A 123 -11.83 4.64 -3.96
CA LEU A 123 -11.22 5.59 -4.89
C LEU A 123 -12.22 6.13 -5.90
N HIS A 124 -13.08 5.26 -6.44
CA HIS A 124 -14.15 5.67 -7.34
C HIS A 124 -15.12 6.65 -6.65
N ASP A 125 -15.54 6.33 -5.42
CA ASP A 125 -16.44 7.20 -4.65
C ASP A 125 -15.79 8.55 -4.29
N LEU A 126 -14.53 8.52 -3.86
CA LEU A 126 -13.77 9.74 -3.56
C LEU A 126 -13.59 10.60 -4.82
N GLN A 127 -13.21 9.99 -5.94
CA GLN A 127 -13.03 10.69 -7.20
C GLN A 127 -14.34 11.33 -7.68
N ALA A 128 -15.45 10.58 -7.63
CA ALA A 128 -16.78 11.09 -7.96
C ALA A 128 -17.19 12.24 -7.05
N TYR A 129 -16.90 12.16 -5.74
CA TYR A 129 -17.15 13.24 -4.80
C TYR A 129 -16.36 14.51 -5.16
N LEU A 130 -15.06 14.39 -5.44
CA LEU A 130 -14.20 15.52 -5.79
C LEU A 130 -14.68 16.22 -7.07
N TYR A 131 -15.14 15.47 -8.07
CA TYR A 131 -15.66 16.01 -9.33
C TYR A 131 -16.97 16.80 -9.20
N LYS A 132 -17.68 16.70 -8.07
CA LYS A 132 -18.87 17.54 -7.82
C LYS A 132 -18.51 19.01 -7.63
N SER A 133 -17.26 19.31 -7.27
CA SER A 133 -16.83 20.68 -7.07
C SER A 133 -16.65 21.41 -8.40
N PRO A 134 -17.23 22.62 -8.58
CA PRO A 134 -17.03 23.41 -9.80
C PRO A 134 -15.55 23.77 -10.03
N GLU A 135 -14.74 23.80 -8.96
CA GLU A 135 -13.29 24.01 -9.03
C GLU A 135 -12.55 22.87 -9.76
N THR A 136 -13.18 21.70 -9.92
CA THR A 136 -12.62 20.55 -10.64
C THR A 136 -13.21 20.35 -12.02
N ALA A 137 -14.33 21.03 -12.32
CA ALA A 137 -14.86 21.09 -13.66
C ALA A 137 -13.81 21.80 -14.54
N HIS A 138 -13.39 21.13 -15.61
CA HIS A 138 -12.37 21.66 -16.50
C HIS A 138 -12.81 23.03 -17.00
N GLY A 139 -11.83 23.94 -17.11
CA GLY A 139 -11.95 25.16 -17.89
C GLY A 139 -12.70 24.85 -19.16
N THR A 140 -13.94 25.33 -19.22
CA THR A 140 -14.62 25.54 -20.47
C THR A 140 -13.67 26.38 -21.29
N PHE A 141 -13.13 25.81 -22.36
CA PHE A 141 -12.94 26.58 -23.58
C PHE A 141 -14.30 27.21 -23.83
N ALA A 142 -14.50 28.41 -23.28
CA ALA A 142 -15.58 29.26 -23.68
C ALA A 142 -15.33 29.49 -25.16
N CYS A 143 -16.07 28.77 -25.99
CA CYS A 143 -16.37 29.19 -27.34
C CYS A 143 -17.00 30.56 -27.18
N ARG A 144 -16.16 31.60 -27.22
CA ARG A 144 -16.59 32.97 -27.40
C ARG A 144 -17.20 33.01 -28.80
N ARG A 145 -18.50 33.21 -28.84
CA ARG A 145 -19.18 33.71 -30.03
C ARG A 145 -18.76 35.15 -30.28
#